data_AF-G3A648-F1
#
_entry.id   AF-G3A648-F1
#
_cell.length_a   1.000
_cell.length_b   1.000
_cell.length_c   1.000
_cell.angle_alpha   90.00
_cell.angle_beta   90.00
_cell.angle_gamma   90.00
#
_symmetry.space_group_name_H-M   'P 1'
#
loop_
_entity.id
_entity.type
_entity.pdbx_description
1 polymer ?
#
loop_
_entity_poly.entity_id
_entity_poly.type
_entity_poly.pdbx_seq_one_letter_code
_entity_poly.pdbx_strand_id
1 'polypeptide(L)'
;MKTIALAALTITLSTAAIAGPSFNCAKASSNVEKMICADQTLSDADSVIGDMYKEVLSTTDNPNRVKQEQRQWLTKVRNVCTTPDCLAKAYDMQYNKLQHDRLVSSGAVNPNGSTGH
;
A
#
# COMPACT_ATOMS: atom_id res chain seq x y z
N MET A 1 -20.24 -45.47 39.24
CA MET A 1 -19.04 -44.79 38.68
C MET A 1 -19.49 -44.04 37.43
N LYS A 2 -19.59 -42.71 37.48
CA LYS A 2 -19.97 -41.86 36.34
C LYS A 2 -18.74 -41.09 35.90
N THR A 3 -18.23 -41.39 34.72
CA THR A 3 -17.10 -40.69 34.11
C THR A 3 -17.56 -39.29 33.69
N ILE A 4 -16.92 -38.26 34.22
CA ILE A 4 -17.10 -36.87 33.79
C ILE A 4 -16.17 -36.67 32.59
N ALA A 5 -16.74 -36.54 31.39
CA ALA A 5 -15.98 -36.17 30.21
C ALA A 5 -15.62 -34.68 30.31
N LEU A 6 -14.34 -34.37 30.52
CA LEU A 6 -13.84 -33.00 30.39
C LEU A 6 -13.81 -32.65 28.90
N ALA A 7 -14.76 -31.80 28.48
CA ALA A 7 -14.72 -31.16 27.18
C ALA A 7 -13.53 -30.18 27.16
N ALA A 8 -12.44 -30.56 26.49
CA ALA A 8 -11.32 -29.68 26.24
C ALA A 8 -11.75 -28.59 25.24
N LEU A 9 -11.99 -27.38 25.76
CA LEU A 9 -12.30 -26.21 24.96
C LEU A 9 -11.02 -25.74 24.25
N THR A 10 -10.82 -26.19 23.02
CA THR A 10 -9.71 -25.72 22.17
C THR A 10 -9.97 -24.27 21.77
N ILE A 11 -9.27 -23.34 22.42
CA ILE A 11 -9.24 -21.93 22.01
C ILE A 11 -8.42 -21.84 20.73
N THR A 12 -9.08 -21.74 19.58
CA THR A 12 -8.41 -21.41 18.32
C THR A 12 -8.00 -19.94 18.35
N LEU A 13 -6.71 -19.66 18.52
CA LEU A 13 -6.18 -18.33 18.27
C LEU A 13 -6.31 -18.03 16.77
N SER A 14 -7.31 -17.24 16.40
CA SER A 14 -7.36 -16.62 15.08
C SER A 14 -6.20 -15.63 14.99
N THR A 15 -5.12 -16.02 14.33
CA THR A 15 -4.07 -15.07 13.92
C THR A 15 -4.71 -14.12 12.92
N ALA A 16 -5.05 -12.90 13.35
CA ALA A 16 -5.34 -11.82 12.43
C ALA A 16 -4.16 -11.73 11.46
N ALA A 17 -4.42 -11.87 10.16
CA ALA A 17 -3.39 -11.67 9.16
C ALA A 17 -2.86 -10.26 9.34
N ILE A 18 -1.62 -10.13 9.80
CA ILE A 18 -0.92 -8.85 9.84
C ILE A 18 -0.88 -8.40 8.37
N ALA A 19 -1.60 -7.33 8.05
CA ALA A 19 -1.57 -6.76 6.72
C ALA A 19 -0.11 -6.42 6.40
N GLY A 20 0.43 -7.08 5.38
CA GLY A 20 1.79 -6.84 4.91
C GLY A 20 1.83 -5.71 3.89
N PRO A 21 3.03 -5.35 3.42
CA PRO A 21 3.16 -4.41 2.31
C PRO A 21 2.52 -4.97 1.04
N SER A 22 2.50 -4.20 -0.04
CA SER A 22 1.88 -4.61 -1.30
C SER A 22 2.62 -5.75 -2.02
N PHE A 23 3.61 -6.37 -1.38
CA PHE A 23 4.43 -7.47 -1.86
C PHE A 23 4.74 -8.48 -0.75
N ASN A 24 5.23 -9.67 -1.12
CA ASN A 24 5.54 -10.71 -0.15
C ASN A 24 6.92 -10.47 0.50
N CYS A 25 6.94 -10.18 1.80
CA CYS A 25 8.18 -9.98 2.56
C CYS A 25 9.14 -11.17 2.56
N ALA A 26 8.64 -12.40 2.43
CA ALA A 26 9.51 -13.57 2.29
C ALA A 26 10.31 -13.59 0.97
N LYS A 27 9.93 -12.74 0.00
CA LYS A 27 10.62 -12.56 -1.29
C LYS A 27 11.38 -11.23 -1.37
N ALA A 28 11.46 -10.47 -0.28
CA ALA A 28 12.17 -9.19 -0.24
C ALA A 28 13.66 -9.39 -0.57
N SER A 29 14.14 -8.66 -1.57
CA SER A 29 15.49 -8.82 -2.11
C SER A 29 16.31 -7.54 -1.99
N SER A 30 15.68 -6.38 -2.16
CA SER A 30 16.32 -5.07 -2.06
C SER A 30 16.37 -4.53 -0.63
N ASN A 31 17.29 -3.60 -0.36
CA ASN A 31 17.37 -2.92 0.94
C ASN A 31 16.08 -2.18 1.28
N VAL A 32 15.44 -1.56 0.28
CA VAL A 32 14.16 -0.87 0.45
C VAL A 32 13.04 -1.84 0.84
N GLU A 33 12.91 -2.96 0.13
CA GLU A 33 11.91 -3.98 0.49
C GLU A 33 12.13 -4.52 1.91
N LYS A 34 13.39 -4.76 2.29
CA LYS A 34 13.72 -5.19 3.66
C LYS A 34 13.39 -4.14 4.71
N MET A 35 13.66 -2.85 4.44
CA MET A 35 13.27 -1.75 5.34
C MET A 35 11.75 -1.71 5.51
N ILE A 36 10.99 -1.82 4.42
CA ILE A 36 9.52 -1.81 4.47
C ILE A 36 8.99 -3.01 5.26
N CYS A 37 9.56 -4.20 5.07
CA CYS A 37 9.15 -5.39 5.80
C CYS A 37 9.54 -5.39 7.28
N ALA A 38 10.54 -4.61 7.68
CA ALA A 38 11.02 -4.52 9.06
C ALA A 38 10.29 -3.45 9.88
N ASP A 39 9.52 -2.57 9.24
CA ASP A 39 8.81 -1.46 9.86
C ASP A 39 7.31 -1.52 9.53
N GLN A 40 6.47 -1.70 10.55
CA GLN A 40 5.03 -1.84 10.37
C GLN A 40 4.40 -0.59 9.73
N THR A 41 4.88 0.61 10.06
CA THR A 41 4.33 1.86 9.53
C THR A 41 4.63 1.97 8.03
N LEU A 42 5.86 1.62 7.63
CA LEU A 42 6.22 1.58 6.21
C LEU A 42 5.50 0.47 5.45
N SER A 43 5.29 -0.70 6.08
CA SER A 43 4.49 -1.79 5.54
C SER A 43 3.05 -1.34 5.24
N ASP A 44 2.41 -0.69 6.21
CA ASP A 44 1.04 -0.20 6.07
C ASP A 44 0.96 0.88 4.97
N ALA A 45 1.91 1.81 4.94
CA ALA A 45 1.99 2.84 3.91
C ALA A 45 2.16 2.24 2.49
N ASP A 46 3.02 1.23 2.33
CA ASP A 46 3.21 0.51 1.07
C ASP A 46 1.91 -0.18 0.61
N SER A 47 1.20 -0.80 1.54
CA SER A 47 -0.09 -1.45 1.31
C SER A 47 -1.14 -0.44 0.81
N VAL A 48 -1.26 0.71 1.50
CA VAL A 48 -2.16 1.81 1.14
C VAL A 48 -1.85 2.33 -0.28
N ILE A 49 -0.59 2.61 -0.59
CA ILE A 49 -0.20 3.04 -1.94
C ILE A 49 -0.54 1.98 -2.99
N GLY A 50 -0.33 0.70 -2.68
CA GLY A 50 -0.68 -0.42 -3.55
C GLY A 50 -2.17 -0.45 -3.89
N ASP A 51 -3.04 -0.25 -2.90
CA ASP A 51 -4.48 -0.28 -3.09
C ASP A 51 -5.01 0.96 -3.80
N MET A 52 -4.52 2.15 -3.45
CA MET A 52 -4.87 3.39 -4.16
C MET A 52 -4.46 3.33 -5.63
N TYR A 53 -3.28 2.78 -5.93
CA TYR A 53 -2.82 2.62 -7.30
C TYR A 53 -3.75 1.70 -8.11
N LYS A 54 -4.21 0.58 -7.52
CA LYS A 54 -5.19 -0.31 -8.18
C LYS A 54 -6.51 0.41 -8.45
N GLU A 55 -6.98 1.20 -7.49
CA GLU A 55 -8.23 1.95 -7.63
C GLU A 55 -8.15 2.99 -8.75
N VAL A 56 -7.10 3.82 -8.75
CA VAL A 56 -6.87 4.81 -9.82
C VAL A 56 -6.75 4.12 -11.18
N LEU A 57 -6.03 3.00 -11.26
CA LEU A 57 -5.94 2.23 -12.51
C LEU A 57 -7.28 1.71 -13.03
N SER A 58 -8.22 1.39 -12.13
CA SER A 58 -9.54 0.87 -12.50
C SER A 58 -10.52 1.94 -12.96
N THR A 59 -10.24 3.21 -12.66
CA THR A 59 -11.19 4.33 -12.86
C THR A 59 -10.69 5.38 -13.85
N THR A 60 -9.39 5.42 -14.15
CA THR A 60 -8.80 6.40 -15.06
C THR A 60 -9.04 6.08 -16.54
N ASP A 61 -9.24 7.12 -17.36
CA ASP A 61 -9.29 7.02 -18.82
C ASP A 61 -7.92 6.74 -19.46
N ASN A 62 -6.82 6.96 -18.74
CA ASN A 62 -5.45 6.75 -19.24
C ASN A 62 -4.60 5.86 -18.32
N PRO A 63 -4.88 4.55 -18.25
CA PRO A 63 -4.17 3.64 -17.37
C PRO A 63 -2.68 3.49 -17.74
N ASN A 64 -2.31 3.71 -19.01
CA ASN A 64 -0.92 3.62 -19.44
C ASN A 64 -0.06 4.74 -18.85
N ARG A 65 -0.59 5.97 -18.77
CA ARG A 65 0.05 7.08 -18.06
C ARG A 65 0.29 6.73 -16.59
N VAL A 66 -0.75 6.28 -15.88
CA VAL A 66 -0.66 5.95 -14.45
C VAL A 66 0.36 4.84 -14.19
N LYS A 67 0.38 3.79 -15.02
CA LYS A 67 1.39 2.72 -14.95
C LYS A 67 2.81 3.26 -15.16
N GLN A 68 3.01 4.17 -16.11
CA GLN A 68 4.32 4.75 -16.38
C GLN A 68 4.80 5.60 -15.19
N GLU A 69 3.95 6.47 -14.68
CA GLU A 69 4.26 7.33 -13.54
C GLU A 69 4.56 6.52 -12.28
N GLN A 70 3.79 5.47 -11.98
CA GLN A 70 4.05 4.59 -10.85
C GLN A 70 5.41 3.89 -10.98
N ARG A 71 5.77 3.37 -12.17
CA ARG A 71 7.10 2.77 -12.40
C ARG A 71 8.24 3.77 -12.24
N GLN A 72 8.04 5.00 -12.70
CA GLN A 72 9.03 6.07 -12.52
C GLN A 72 9.20 6.42 -11.04
N TRP A 73 8.10 6.55 -10.29
CA TRP A 73 8.16 6.78 -8.85
C TRP A 73 8.87 5.65 -8.10
N LEU A 74 8.55 4.39 -8.41
CA LEU A 74 9.22 3.23 -7.82
C LEU A 74 10.74 3.29 -8.03
N THR A 75 11.19 3.56 -9.26
CA THR A 75 12.61 3.51 -9.62
C THR A 75 13.40 4.75 -9.22
N LYS A 76 12.79 5.94 -9.24
CA LYS A 76 13.49 7.22 -9.04
C LYS A 76 13.28 7.84 -7.66
N VAL A 77 12.27 7.39 -6.90
CA VAL A 77 11.89 7.99 -5.62
C VAL A 77 11.95 6.95 -4.51
N ARG A 78 11.14 5.88 -4.59
CA ARG A 78 11.09 4.85 -3.53
C ARG A 78 12.39 4.05 -3.45
N ASN A 79 12.83 3.46 -4.56
CA ASN A 79 13.94 2.50 -4.54
C ASN A 79 15.33 3.15 -4.37
N VAL A 80 15.42 4.49 -4.43
CA VAL A 80 16.66 5.22 -4.14
C VAL A 80 16.82 5.57 -2.66
N CYS A 81 15.77 5.37 -1.86
CA CYS A 81 15.82 5.65 -0.43
C CYS A 81 16.76 4.70 0.32
N THR A 82 17.52 5.28 1.25
CA THR A 82 18.46 4.55 2.12
C THR A 82 18.08 4.60 3.60
N THR A 83 17.00 5.31 3.95
CA THR A 83 16.51 5.46 5.32
C THR A 83 14.98 5.32 5.40
N PRO A 84 14.43 4.93 6.57
CA PRO A 84 12.99 4.94 6.82
C PRO A 84 12.33 6.31 6.59
N ASP A 85 12.93 7.40 7.06
CA ASP A 85 12.40 8.76 6.86
C ASP A 85 12.30 9.16 5.38
N CYS A 86 13.24 8.70 4.54
CA CYS A 86 13.15 8.89 3.11
C CYS A 86 11.94 8.17 2.52
N LEU A 87 11.71 6.92 2.93
CA LEU A 87 10.57 6.12 2.48
C LEU A 87 9.24 6.72 2.95
N ALA A 88 9.14 7.15 4.21
CA ALA A 88 7.96 7.82 4.73
C ALA A 88 7.59 9.04 3.87
N LYS A 89 8.56 9.92 3.59
CA LYS A 89 8.35 11.09 2.70
C LYS A 89 7.95 10.68 1.28
N ALA A 90 8.59 9.64 0.73
CA ALA A 90 8.26 9.14 -0.59
C ALA A 90 6.81 8.61 -0.67
N TYR A 91 6.34 7.94 0.38
CA TYR A 91 4.97 7.46 0.49
C TYR A 91 3.97 8.61 0.66
N ASP A 92 4.24 9.59 1.51
CA ASP A 92 3.37 10.77 1.67
C ASP A 92 3.18 11.52 0.35
N MET A 93 4.27 11.74 -0.39
CA MET A 93 4.20 12.38 -1.71
C MET A 93 3.37 11.55 -2.70
N GLN A 94 3.55 10.23 -2.69
CA GLN A 94 2.81 9.35 -3.60
C GLN A 94 1.33 9.25 -3.24
N TYR A 95 1.02 9.26 -1.95
CA TYR A 95 -0.35 9.30 -1.45
C TYR A 95 -1.05 10.54 -2.00
N ASN A 96 -0.46 11.72 -1.81
CA ASN A 96 -1.05 12.98 -2.29
C ASN A 96 -1.26 12.97 -3.81
N LYS A 97 -0.30 12.44 -4.58
CA LYS A 97 -0.43 12.28 -6.02
C LYS A 97 -1.61 11.36 -6.39
N LEU A 98 -1.68 10.16 -5.82
CA LEU A 98 -2.73 9.19 -6.14
C LEU A 98 -4.11 9.66 -5.67
N GLN A 99 -4.19 10.42 -4.58
CA GLN A 99 -5.44 11.08 -4.19
C GLN A 99 -5.87 12.13 -5.21
N HIS A 100 -4.94 12.93 -5.74
CA HIS A 100 -5.27 13.85 -6.82
C HIS A 100 -5.76 13.10 -8.07
N ASP A 101 -5.06 12.05 -8.50
CA ASP A 101 -5.48 11.25 -9.66
C ASP A 101 -6.86 10.57 -9.44
N ARG A 102 -7.15 10.11 -8.21
CA ARG A 102 -8.47 9.59 -7.82
C ARG A 102 -9.56 10.65 -7.97
N LEU A 103 -9.32 11.86 -7.43
CA LEU A 103 -10.28 12.96 -7.51
C LEU A 103 -10.55 13.35 -8.98
N VAL A 104 -9.50 13.40 -9.81
CA VAL A 104 -9.64 13.64 -11.26
C VAL A 104 -10.50 12.56 -11.92
N SER A 105 -10.21 11.28 -11.62
CA SER A 105 -10.94 10.15 -12.20
C SER A 105 -12.42 10.09 -11.74
N SER A 106 -12.72 10.60 -10.55
CA SER A 106 -14.09 10.71 -10.04
C SER A 106 -14.89 11.91 -10.59
N GLY A 107 -14.25 12.82 -11.33
CA GLY A 107 -14.85 14.08 -11.79
C GLY A 107 -14.95 15.17 -10.72
N ALA A 108 -14.51 14.90 -9.48
CA ALA A 108 -14.55 15.87 -8.38
C ALA A 108 -13.61 17.07 -8.60
N VAL A 109 -12.51 16.88 -9.33
CA VAL A 109 -11.58 17.95 -9.73
C VAL A 109 -11.20 17.81 -11.20
N ASN A 110 -10.99 18.93 -11.86
CA ASN A 110 -10.47 18.97 -13.21
C ASN A 110 -8.96 18.67 -13.22
N PRO A 111 -8.38 18.21 -14.35
CA PRO A 111 -6.94 17.94 -14.46
C PRO A 111 -6.02 19.14 -14.17
N ASN A 112 -6.53 20.37 -14.22
CA ASN A 112 -5.81 21.59 -13.90
C ASN A 112 -5.89 21.98 -12.40
N GLY A 113 -6.53 21.16 -11.57
CA GLY A 113 -6.68 21.40 -10.13
C GLY A 113 -7.88 22.27 -9.72
N SER A 114 -8.67 22.78 -10.66
CA SER A 114 -9.92 23.47 -10.35
C SER A 114 -10.99 22.48 -9.90
N THR A 115 -11.85 22.85 -8.96
CA THR A 115 -12.99 22.02 -8.55
C THR A 115 -13.92 21.76 -9.74
N GLY A 116 -14.38 20.51 -9.90
CA GLY A 116 -15.39 20.13 -10.89
C GLY A 116 -16.74 20.83 -10.62
N HIS A 117 -17.58 20.93 -11.65
CA HIS A 117 -18.97 21.44 -11.53
C HIS A 117 -19.94 20.27 -11.46
#